data_AF-A0A168DVX3-F1
#
_entry.id   AF-A0A168DVX3-F1
#
_cell.length_a   1.000
_cell.length_b   1.000
_cell.length_c   1.000
_cell.angle_alpha   90.00
_cell.angle_beta   90.00
_cell.angle_gamma   90.00
#
_symmetry.space_group_name_H-M   'P 1'
#
loop_
_entity.id
_entity.type
_entity.pdbx_description
1 polymer ?
#
loop_
_entity_poly.entity_id
_entity_poly.type
_entity_poly.pdbx_seq_one_letter_code
_entity_poly.pdbx_strand_id
1 'polypeptide(L)'
;MKNKLVKSLRYVILAAVLIFVTIQSYLHAAIGGKDYASIHALCPYGALESLYSLIFNGTFIQKIFSSTFILLGLTLILALIFRRSFCGLICPFGTIQELFGKLGKKLFKKRFELPKKIDNPLRYLKYVVLFVTLYYGWKTAGLWMSPYDPWAAYGHVIEGPVALIEEFPVGSILLLVTIIGSLLYDRFFCKYLCPMGAFYGILSKVSPSKITRDENTCVNCGLCNKNCPANIKVSEMKTIKSAECLNCQSCIFSCPKKNTLKFKFLGKGIAPLTVLVIVVSIFFGGIGITKLTNVYQTTPAPVTSSKTLNPEEIKGYMTIQEVATALKMDIGELYKKLNIPTTVPKETKLKDVKSFVPDFEVETARESLK
;
A
#
# COMPACT_ATOMS: atom_id res chain seq x y z
N MET A 1 5.51 -19.35 -26.71
CA MET A 1 5.37 -17.91 -26.98
C MET A 1 4.34 -17.20 -26.09
N LYS A 2 3.04 -17.60 -26.05
CA LYS A 2 2.00 -16.89 -25.27
C LYS A 2 2.36 -16.61 -23.79
N ASN A 3 2.91 -17.58 -23.04
CA ASN A 3 3.25 -17.38 -21.62
C ASN A 3 4.38 -16.37 -21.36
N LYS A 4 5.32 -16.18 -22.31
CA LYS A 4 6.43 -15.23 -22.16
C LYS A 4 5.91 -13.79 -22.29
N LEU A 5 5.00 -13.56 -23.25
CA LEU A 5 4.36 -12.26 -23.45
C LEU A 5 3.51 -11.85 -22.26
N VAL A 6 2.66 -12.75 -21.72
CA VAL A 6 1.85 -12.45 -20.53
C VAL A 6 2.72 -12.17 -19.31
N LYS A 7 3.83 -12.92 -19.14
CA LYS A 7 4.79 -12.67 -18.07
C LYS A 7 5.43 -11.28 -18.18
N SER A 8 5.82 -10.86 -19.39
CA SER A 8 6.36 -9.51 -19.61
C SER A 8 5.31 -8.44 -19.34
N LEU A 9 4.07 -8.63 -19.82
CA LEU A 9 2.97 -7.69 -19.60
C LEU A 9 2.69 -7.49 -18.10
N ARG A 10 2.70 -8.56 -17.29
CA ARG A 10 2.61 -8.44 -15.82
C ARG A 10 3.68 -7.50 -15.26
N TYR A 11 4.93 -7.64 -15.68
CA TYR A 11 6.01 -6.78 -15.17
C TYR A 11 5.89 -5.34 -15.65
N VAL A 12 5.44 -5.11 -16.89
CA VAL A 12 5.15 -3.77 -17.40
C VAL A 12 4.09 -3.08 -16.55
N ILE A 13 3.00 -3.78 -16.21
CA ILE A 13 1.93 -3.25 -15.36
C ILE A 13 2.47 -2.92 -13.96
N LEU A 14 3.18 -3.86 -13.33
CA LEU A 14 3.75 -3.64 -11.99
C LEU A 14 4.73 -2.45 -11.97
N ALA A 15 5.55 -2.30 -13.02
CA ALA A 15 6.47 -1.17 -13.15
C ALA A 15 5.73 0.15 -13.39
N ALA A 16 4.72 0.16 -14.27
CA ALA A 16 3.92 1.35 -14.55
C ALA A 16 3.21 1.86 -13.29
N VAL A 17 2.61 0.96 -12.49
CA VAL A 17 1.97 1.32 -11.22
C VAL A 17 2.97 1.86 -10.21
N LEU A 18 4.14 1.21 -10.07
CA LEU A 18 5.19 1.68 -9.17
C LEU A 18 5.70 3.07 -9.58
N ILE A 19 5.98 3.28 -10.86
CA ILE A 19 6.43 4.57 -11.41
C ILE A 19 5.37 5.64 -11.17
N PHE A 20 4.10 5.36 -11.49
CA PHE A 20 2.99 6.28 -11.27
C PHE A 20 2.89 6.72 -9.80
N VAL A 21 2.88 5.76 -8.86
CA VAL A 21 2.77 6.09 -7.43
C VAL A 21 4.00 6.83 -6.92
N THR A 22 5.19 6.48 -7.41
CA THR A 22 6.43 7.18 -7.04
C THR A 22 6.43 8.62 -7.55
N ILE A 23 5.97 8.86 -8.79
CA ILE A 23 5.80 10.22 -9.34
C ILE A 23 4.79 11.02 -8.51
N GLN A 24 3.64 10.44 -8.15
CA GLN A 24 2.65 11.12 -7.32
C GLN A 24 3.22 11.47 -5.95
N SER A 25 3.94 10.55 -5.30
CA SER A 25 4.59 10.80 -4.01
C SER A 25 5.65 11.89 -4.12
N TYR A 26 6.45 11.88 -5.19
CA TYR A 26 7.45 12.90 -5.46
C TYR A 26 6.82 14.29 -5.62
N LEU A 27 5.78 14.39 -6.44
CA LEU A 27 5.10 15.66 -6.68
C LEU A 27 4.37 16.16 -5.43
N HIS A 28 3.81 15.24 -4.61
CA HIS A 28 3.23 15.56 -3.31
C HIS A 28 4.27 16.16 -2.34
N ALA A 29 5.45 15.55 -2.27
CA ALA A 29 6.56 16.02 -1.44
C ALA A 29 7.12 17.37 -1.94
N ALA A 30 7.41 17.47 -3.24
CA ALA A 30 8.09 18.62 -3.84
C ALA A 30 7.19 19.84 -4.03
N ILE A 31 5.97 19.67 -4.55
CA ILE A 31 5.07 20.78 -4.94
C ILE A 31 4.02 21.02 -3.85
N GLY A 32 3.62 19.98 -3.12
CA GLY A 32 2.68 20.04 -2.01
C GLY A 32 1.40 19.24 -2.26
N GLY A 33 0.69 18.92 -1.18
CA GLY A 33 -0.42 17.97 -1.18
C GLY A 33 -1.78 18.48 -1.65
N LYS A 34 -1.84 19.67 -2.28
CA LYS A 34 -3.07 20.26 -2.79
C LYS A 34 -3.53 19.58 -4.08
N ASP A 35 -2.60 19.34 -4.99
CA ASP A 35 -2.89 18.79 -6.33
C ASP A 35 -2.42 17.35 -6.54
N TYR A 36 -1.57 16.84 -5.63
CA TYR A 36 -0.97 15.51 -5.75
C TYR A 36 -1.36 14.62 -4.58
N ALA A 37 -1.68 13.36 -4.90
CA ALA A 37 -2.11 12.37 -3.92
C ALA A 37 -0.96 11.99 -2.98
N SER A 38 -1.23 11.95 -1.68
CA SER A 38 -0.29 11.36 -0.72
C SER A 38 -0.17 9.85 -0.94
N ILE A 39 0.96 9.26 -0.53
CA ILE A 39 1.15 7.81 -0.63
C ILE A 39 0.12 7.00 0.17
N HIS A 40 -0.39 7.59 1.25
CA HIS A 40 -1.47 7.04 2.07
C HIS A 40 -2.81 7.01 1.30
N ALA A 41 -3.11 8.04 0.51
CA ALA A 41 -4.34 8.11 -0.30
C ALA A 41 -4.41 7.02 -1.38
N LEU A 42 -3.26 6.49 -1.79
CA LEU A 42 -3.10 5.44 -2.79
C LEU A 42 -2.94 4.03 -2.18
N CYS A 43 -3.03 3.91 -0.86
CA CYS A 43 -2.89 2.65 -0.14
C CYS A 43 -4.25 2.18 0.43
N PRO A 44 -4.74 0.97 0.09
CA PRO A 44 -6.01 0.45 0.65
C PRO A 44 -5.93 0.16 2.15
N TYR A 45 -4.74 0.16 2.75
CA TYR A 45 -4.52 -0.22 4.14
C TYR A 45 -5.07 0.78 5.15
N GLY A 46 -4.93 2.09 4.90
CA GLY A 46 -5.45 3.11 5.83
C GLY A 46 -6.96 3.00 6.06
N ALA A 47 -7.70 2.58 5.03
CA ALA A 47 -9.12 2.28 5.17
C ALA A 47 -9.40 1.03 6.00
N LEU A 48 -8.51 0.02 6.01
CA LEU A 48 -8.70 -1.19 6.83
C LEU A 48 -8.63 -0.86 8.32
N GLU A 49 -7.69 -0.02 8.74
CA GLU A 49 -7.56 0.43 10.15
C GLU A 49 -8.78 1.23 10.60
N SER A 50 -9.37 1.96 9.64
CA SER A 50 -10.37 2.98 9.92
C SER A 50 -11.79 2.51 9.69
N LEU A 51 -11.94 1.37 9.03
CA LEU A 51 -13.22 0.68 8.84
C LEU A 51 -13.89 0.40 10.18
N TYR A 52 -13.11 0.08 11.22
CA TYR A 52 -13.65 -0.14 12.57
C TYR A 52 -14.26 1.14 13.17
N SER A 53 -13.52 2.26 13.14
CA SER A 53 -14.02 3.56 13.63
C SER A 53 -15.30 3.98 12.92
N LEU A 54 -15.39 3.73 11.61
CA LEU A 54 -16.56 4.05 10.81
C LEU A 54 -17.79 3.20 11.19
N ILE A 55 -17.61 1.90 11.38
CA ILE A 55 -18.72 0.96 11.66
C ILE A 55 -19.25 1.12 13.09
N PHE A 56 -18.37 1.33 14.07
CA PHE A 56 -18.75 1.28 15.48
C PHE A 56 -18.90 2.65 16.16
N ASN A 57 -18.12 3.65 15.77
CA ASN A 57 -18.17 4.99 16.39
C ASN A 57 -18.93 6.01 15.52
N GLY A 58 -19.26 5.68 14.27
CA GLY A 58 -19.91 6.60 13.33
C GLY A 58 -19.06 7.82 12.94
N THR A 59 -17.82 7.91 13.43
CA THR A 59 -16.92 9.04 13.21
C THR A 59 -16.02 8.77 12.01
N PHE A 60 -16.09 9.65 11.01
CA PHE A 60 -15.14 9.67 9.90
C PHE A 60 -13.82 10.29 10.38
N ILE A 61 -12.73 9.52 10.36
CA ILE A 61 -11.41 10.03 10.73
C ILE A 61 -10.98 11.06 9.68
N GLN A 62 -10.80 12.32 10.09
CA GLN A 62 -10.55 13.49 9.21
C GLN A 62 -9.28 13.39 8.34
N LYS A 63 -8.38 12.43 8.63
CA LYS A 63 -7.12 12.21 7.90
C LYS A 63 -7.25 11.26 6.70
N ILE A 64 -8.46 10.74 6.41
CA ILE A 64 -8.66 9.66 5.44
C ILE A 64 -9.41 10.14 4.22
N PHE A 65 -8.84 9.85 3.05
CA PHE A 65 -9.41 10.18 1.76
C PHE A 65 -10.50 9.18 1.38
N SER A 66 -11.54 9.62 0.68
CA SER A 66 -12.57 8.70 0.15
C SER A 66 -11.95 7.64 -0.80
N SER A 67 -10.82 7.97 -1.43
CA SER A 67 -10.06 7.05 -2.27
C SER A 67 -9.67 5.76 -1.54
N THR A 68 -9.24 5.82 -0.28
CA THR A 68 -8.74 4.63 0.42
C THR A 68 -9.84 3.60 0.67
N PHE A 69 -11.08 4.05 0.92
CA PHE A 69 -12.24 3.16 1.09
C PHE A 69 -12.63 2.50 -0.24
N ILE A 70 -12.59 3.26 -1.33
CA ILE A 70 -12.82 2.71 -2.68
C ILE A 70 -11.74 1.69 -3.04
N LEU A 71 -10.47 2.00 -2.79
CA LEU A 71 -9.36 1.07 -3.00
C LEU A 71 -9.52 -0.18 -2.15
N LEU A 72 -9.92 -0.06 -0.88
CA LEU A 72 -10.22 -1.20 -0.03
C LEU A 72 -11.36 -2.05 -0.60
N GLY A 73 -12.47 -1.44 -1.03
CA GLY A 73 -13.61 -2.14 -1.64
C GLY A 73 -13.20 -2.90 -2.91
N LEU A 74 -12.48 -2.26 -3.82
CA LEU A 74 -12.01 -2.88 -5.06
C LEU A 74 -11.05 -4.05 -4.77
N THR A 75 -10.11 -3.86 -3.85
CA THR A 75 -9.17 -4.91 -3.47
C THR A 75 -9.83 -6.04 -2.69
N LEU A 76 -10.90 -5.78 -1.93
CA LEU A 76 -11.74 -6.80 -1.29
C LEU A 76 -12.46 -7.65 -2.33
N ILE A 77 -13.08 -7.03 -3.34
CA ILE A 77 -13.71 -7.74 -4.46
C ILE A 77 -12.68 -8.64 -5.15
N LEU A 78 -11.48 -8.13 -5.43
CA LEU A 78 -10.39 -8.93 -5.98
C LEU A 78 -9.95 -10.06 -5.03
N ALA A 79 -9.86 -9.80 -3.73
CA ALA A 79 -9.50 -10.79 -2.72
C ALA A 79 -10.49 -11.96 -2.65
N LEU A 80 -11.77 -11.66 -2.76
CA LEU A 80 -12.85 -12.65 -2.74
C LEU A 80 -12.90 -13.45 -4.04
N ILE A 81 -12.79 -12.80 -5.21
CA ILE A 81 -12.97 -13.48 -6.50
C ILE A 81 -11.66 -14.14 -6.97
N PHE A 82 -10.53 -13.43 -6.86
CA PHE A 82 -9.23 -13.77 -7.42
C PHE A 82 -8.13 -13.99 -6.37
N ARG A 83 -8.48 -14.20 -5.09
CA ARG A 83 -7.53 -14.33 -3.97
C ARG A 83 -6.62 -13.10 -3.87
N ARG A 84 -5.40 -13.25 -3.36
CA ARG A 84 -4.43 -12.15 -3.18
C ARG A 84 -3.83 -11.62 -4.50
N SER A 85 -4.59 -11.61 -5.60
CA SER A 85 -4.17 -11.17 -6.94
C SER A 85 -3.68 -9.72 -6.95
N PHE A 86 -4.28 -8.82 -6.16
CA PHE A 86 -3.81 -7.44 -6.00
C PHE A 86 -2.33 -7.40 -5.61
N CYS A 87 -1.93 -8.16 -4.58
CA CYS A 87 -0.53 -8.24 -4.14
C CYS A 87 0.41 -8.76 -5.25
N GLY A 88 -0.05 -9.68 -6.10
CA GLY A 88 0.74 -10.33 -7.14
C GLY A 88 0.81 -9.58 -8.47
N LEU A 89 -0.18 -8.74 -8.77
CA LEU A 89 -0.42 -8.16 -10.10
C LEU A 89 -0.47 -6.62 -10.13
N ILE A 90 -0.72 -5.94 -9.00
CA ILE A 90 -0.93 -4.48 -8.98
C ILE A 90 -0.12 -3.78 -7.88
N CYS A 91 -0.03 -4.36 -6.68
CA CYS A 91 0.55 -3.70 -5.50
C CYS A 91 1.99 -3.20 -5.73
N PRO A 92 2.25 -1.88 -5.65
CA PRO A 92 3.57 -1.30 -5.93
C PRO A 92 4.61 -1.70 -4.88
N PHE A 93 4.22 -1.78 -3.60
CA PHE A 93 5.14 -2.23 -2.55
C PHE A 93 5.58 -3.70 -2.74
N GLY A 94 4.67 -4.55 -3.24
CA GLY A 94 4.99 -5.91 -3.64
C GLY A 94 5.94 -5.96 -4.84
N THR A 95 5.86 -4.99 -5.77
CA THR A 95 6.78 -4.84 -6.90
C THR A 95 8.19 -4.54 -6.42
N ILE A 96 8.35 -3.60 -5.48
CA ILE A 96 9.66 -3.25 -4.89
C ILE A 96 10.30 -4.51 -4.31
N GLN A 97 9.57 -5.25 -3.47
CA GLN A 97 10.11 -6.47 -2.86
C GLN A 97 10.46 -7.56 -3.90
N GLU A 98 9.69 -7.69 -4.98
CA GLU A 98 9.99 -8.64 -6.06
C GLU A 98 11.18 -8.19 -6.92
N LEU A 99 11.39 -6.88 -7.07
CA LEU A 99 12.57 -6.31 -7.73
C LEU A 99 13.83 -6.59 -6.92
N PHE A 100 13.82 -6.29 -5.62
CA PHE A 100 14.95 -6.55 -4.72
C PHE A 100 15.24 -8.05 -4.58
N GLY A 101 14.22 -8.90 -4.55
CA GLY A 101 14.42 -10.36 -4.53
C GLY A 101 15.09 -10.90 -5.80
N LYS A 102 14.74 -10.35 -6.98
CA LYS A 102 15.47 -10.66 -8.22
C LYS A 102 16.90 -10.12 -8.22
N LEU A 103 17.10 -8.91 -7.72
CA LEU A 103 18.41 -8.29 -7.60
C LEU A 103 19.30 -9.13 -6.67
N GLY A 104 18.79 -9.55 -5.52
CA GLY A 104 19.47 -10.43 -4.59
C GLY A 104 19.81 -11.78 -5.20
N LYS A 105 18.88 -12.40 -5.94
CA LYS A 105 19.17 -13.63 -6.69
C LYS A 105 20.29 -13.45 -7.72
N LYS A 106 20.38 -12.27 -8.37
CA LYS A 106 21.46 -11.95 -9.33
C LYS A 106 22.78 -11.71 -8.60
N LEU A 107 22.75 -11.02 -7.46
CA LEU A 107 23.92 -10.66 -6.66
C LEU A 107 24.54 -11.87 -5.96
N PHE A 108 23.73 -12.65 -5.24
CA PHE A 108 24.18 -13.81 -4.46
C PHE A 108 24.23 -15.11 -5.27
N LYS A 109 23.77 -15.10 -6.54
CA LYS A 109 23.66 -16.27 -7.45
C LYS A 109 22.86 -17.46 -6.89
N LYS A 110 22.21 -17.29 -5.73
CA LYS A 110 21.39 -18.28 -5.02
C LYS A 110 20.12 -17.62 -4.54
N ARG A 111 19.08 -18.42 -4.33
CA ARG A 111 17.85 -18.02 -3.65
C ARG A 111 17.91 -18.54 -2.23
N PHE A 112 17.90 -17.67 -1.23
CA PHE A 112 17.80 -18.11 0.15
C PHE A 112 16.36 -18.51 0.45
N GLU A 113 16.21 -19.66 1.10
CA GLU A 113 14.92 -20.17 1.57
C GLU A 113 15.08 -20.47 3.06
N LEU A 114 14.19 -19.94 3.89
CA LEU A 114 14.18 -20.26 5.31
C LEU A 114 13.78 -21.73 5.50
N PRO A 115 14.42 -22.46 6.44
CA PRO A 115 13.96 -23.79 6.82
C PRO A 115 12.49 -23.74 7.24
N LYS A 116 11.69 -24.74 6.83
CA LYS A 116 10.23 -24.78 7.09
C LYS A 116 9.88 -24.60 8.57
N LYS A 117 10.73 -25.08 9.48
CA LYS A 117 10.54 -24.97 10.94
C LYS A 117 10.53 -23.51 11.42
N ILE A 118 11.23 -22.61 10.73
CA ILE A 118 11.30 -21.17 11.04
C ILE A 118 10.31 -20.40 10.17
N ASP A 119 10.23 -20.74 8.88
CA ASP A 119 9.36 -20.06 7.91
C ASP A 119 7.88 -20.15 8.28
N ASN A 120 7.41 -21.32 8.73
CA ASN A 120 5.99 -21.52 9.06
C ASN A 120 5.55 -20.66 10.26
N PRO A 121 6.19 -20.72 11.46
CA PRO A 121 5.84 -19.83 12.58
C PRO A 121 5.95 -18.36 12.22
N LEU A 122 7.01 -17.96 11.50
CA LEU A 122 7.24 -16.56 11.17
C LEU A 122 6.15 -16.00 10.24
N ARG A 123 5.54 -16.82 9.38
CA ARG A 123 4.37 -16.42 8.57
C ARG A 123 3.14 -16.08 9.41
N TYR A 124 3.06 -16.54 10.66
CA TYR A 124 1.97 -16.17 11.56
C TYR A 124 2.15 -14.77 12.16
N LEU A 125 3.37 -14.21 12.14
CA LEU A 125 3.66 -12.90 12.73
C LEU A 125 2.80 -11.78 12.12
N LYS A 126 2.56 -11.78 10.80
CA LYS A 126 1.67 -10.80 10.15
C LYS A 126 0.23 -10.83 10.66
N TYR A 127 -0.24 -11.94 11.22
CA TYR A 127 -1.57 -12.03 11.84
C TYR A 127 -1.55 -11.41 13.24
N VAL A 128 -0.44 -11.55 13.96
CA VAL A 128 -0.20 -10.81 15.21
C VAL A 128 -0.17 -9.32 14.92
N VAL A 129 0.58 -8.88 13.90
CA VAL A 129 0.62 -7.48 13.46
C VAL A 129 -0.79 -6.98 13.11
N LEU A 130 -1.55 -7.74 12.32
CA LEU A 130 -2.94 -7.40 11.99
C LEU A 130 -3.80 -7.23 13.25
N PHE A 131 -3.72 -8.16 14.20
CA PHE A 131 -4.48 -8.08 15.46
C PHE A 131 -4.09 -6.85 16.28
N VAL A 132 -2.78 -6.61 16.45
CA VAL A 132 -2.23 -5.47 17.20
C VAL A 132 -2.68 -4.15 16.55
N THR A 133 -2.55 -4.03 15.24
CA THR A 133 -3.01 -2.86 14.50
C THR A 133 -4.50 -2.61 14.72
N LEU A 134 -5.35 -3.63 14.59
CA LEU A 134 -6.80 -3.45 14.76
C LEU A 134 -7.16 -3.11 16.21
N TYR A 135 -6.47 -3.71 17.19
CA TYR A 135 -6.68 -3.43 18.60
C TYR A 135 -6.28 -1.99 18.98
N TYR A 136 -5.09 -1.55 18.57
CA TYR A 136 -4.64 -0.19 18.89
C TYR A 136 -5.34 0.86 18.04
N GLY A 137 -5.62 0.58 16.76
CA GLY A 137 -6.46 1.44 15.92
C GLY A 137 -7.85 1.65 16.52
N TRP A 138 -8.41 0.62 17.16
CA TRP A 138 -9.64 0.76 17.96
C TRP A 138 -9.44 1.65 19.19
N LYS A 139 -8.40 1.40 20.00
CA LYS A 139 -8.13 2.17 21.22
C LYS A 139 -7.86 3.65 20.97
N THR A 140 -7.14 3.99 19.90
CA THR A 140 -6.68 5.36 19.63
C THR A 140 -7.56 6.11 18.63
N ALA A 141 -8.59 5.46 18.07
CA ALA A 141 -9.46 6.02 17.01
C ALA A 141 -8.66 6.69 15.86
N GLY A 142 -7.50 6.12 15.51
CA GLY A 142 -6.54 6.74 14.61
C GLY A 142 -5.69 5.73 13.84
N LEU A 143 -4.86 6.24 12.92
CA LEU A 143 -3.96 5.43 12.08
C LEU A 143 -2.72 5.00 12.87
N TRP A 144 -2.88 4.08 13.82
CA TRP A 144 -1.80 3.63 14.72
C TRP A 144 -0.56 3.14 13.96
N MET A 145 -0.72 2.52 12.80
CA MET A 145 0.42 2.02 12.02
C MET A 145 1.11 3.10 11.20
N SER A 146 0.57 4.32 11.08
CA SER A 146 1.17 5.38 10.26
C SER A 146 2.68 5.60 10.52
N PRO A 147 3.18 5.69 11.77
CA PRO A 147 4.62 5.81 12.03
C PRO A 147 5.43 4.53 11.79
N TYR A 148 4.77 3.38 11.69
CA TYR A 148 5.38 2.05 11.50
C TYR A 148 5.26 1.55 10.05
N ASP A 149 4.57 2.27 9.16
CA ASP A 149 4.31 1.80 7.80
C ASP A 149 5.54 2.02 6.89
N PRO A 150 6.24 0.95 6.44
CA PRO A 150 7.38 1.11 5.54
C PRO A 150 6.96 1.65 4.16
N TRP A 151 5.68 1.52 3.79
CA TRP A 151 5.16 2.12 2.57
C TRP A 151 5.00 3.64 2.71
N ALA A 152 4.59 4.13 3.87
CA ALA A 152 4.59 5.55 4.18
C ALA A 152 6.02 6.09 4.13
N ALA A 153 6.96 5.44 4.83
CA ALA A 153 8.37 5.82 4.80
C ALA A 153 8.91 5.87 3.36
N TYR A 154 8.59 4.89 2.51
CA TYR A 154 9.01 4.90 1.10
C TYR A 154 8.58 6.18 0.35
N GLY A 155 7.39 6.71 0.64
CA GLY A 155 6.89 7.93 0.01
C GLY A 155 7.68 9.19 0.36
N HIS A 156 8.32 9.19 1.54
CA HIS A 156 9.12 10.29 2.07
C HIS A 156 10.63 10.10 1.81
N VAL A 157 11.08 9.00 1.20
CA VAL A 157 12.50 8.77 0.85
C VAL A 157 13.09 9.88 -0.01
N ILE A 158 12.26 10.57 -0.79
CA ILE A 158 12.71 11.62 -1.69
C ILE A 158 12.95 12.95 -0.97
N GLU A 159 12.37 13.15 0.21
CA GLU A 159 12.60 14.35 1.05
C GLU A 159 13.97 14.33 1.71
N GLY A 160 14.67 13.18 1.66
CA GLY A 160 16.03 13.00 2.15
C GLY A 160 16.08 12.18 3.43
N PRO A 161 17.26 11.60 3.75
CA PRO A 161 17.40 10.67 4.88
C PRO A 161 17.18 11.33 6.24
N VAL A 162 17.44 12.63 6.38
CA VAL A 162 17.25 13.37 7.64
C VAL A 162 15.75 13.52 7.96
N ALA A 163 14.97 14.06 7.02
CA ALA A 163 13.52 14.19 7.14
C ALA A 163 12.83 12.84 7.41
N LEU A 164 13.32 11.79 6.74
CA LEU A 164 12.81 10.43 6.92
C LEU A 164 12.99 9.89 8.35
N ILE A 165 14.14 10.14 8.97
CA ILE A 165 14.46 9.65 10.31
C ILE A 165 13.72 10.48 11.37
N GLU A 166 13.54 11.79 11.14
CA GLU A 166 12.81 12.67 12.05
C GLU A 166 11.29 12.40 12.01
N GLU A 167 10.70 12.27 10.83
CA GLU A 167 9.24 12.08 10.68
C GLU A 167 8.80 10.62 10.85
N PHE A 168 9.60 9.66 10.37
CA PHE A 168 9.25 8.23 10.35
C PHE A 168 10.41 7.34 10.83
N PRO A 169 10.92 7.49 12.06
CA PRO A 169 12.10 6.75 12.54
C PRO A 169 11.89 5.23 12.46
N VAL A 170 10.75 4.73 12.93
CA VAL A 170 10.47 3.30 12.96
C VAL A 170 10.10 2.75 11.58
N GLY A 171 9.27 3.48 10.82
CA GLY A 171 8.92 3.15 9.44
C GLY A 171 10.15 3.02 8.53
N SER A 172 11.15 3.89 8.72
CA SER A 172 12.43 3.88 8.00
C SER A 172 13.25 2.62 8.28
N ILE A 173 13.36 2.25 9.56
CA ILE A 173 14.03 1.01 9.97
C ILE A 173 13.31 -0.20 9.36
N LEU A 174 11.97 -0.23 9.44
CA LEU A 174 11.17 -1.31 8.85
C LEU A 174 11.29 -1.37 7.32
N LEU A 175 11.39 -0.23 6.64
CA LEU A 175 11.64 -0.17 5.21
C LEU A 175 13.03 -0.74 4.88
N LEU A 176 14.06 -0.34 5.61
CA LEU A 176 15.43 -0.86 5.42
C LEU A 176 15.48 -2.38 5.65
N VAL A 177 14.91 -2.85 6.76
CA VAL A 177 14.80 -4.29 7.06
C VAL A 177 13.99 -5.01 5.97
N THR A 178 12.95 -4.38 5.43
CA THR A 178 12.16 -4.96 4.34
C THR A 178 12.97 -5.07 3.05
N ILE A 179 13.77 -4.06 2.70
CA ILE A 179 14.61 -4.06 1.49
C ILE A 179 15.71 -5.12 1.62
N ILE A 180 16.46 -5.11 2.73
CA ILE A 180 17.52 -6.09 3.01
C ILE A 180 16.92 -7.50 3.10
N GLY A 181 15.82 -7.65 3.84
CA GLY A 181 15.09 -8.90 3.95
C GLY A 181 14.60 -9.40 2.59
N SER A 182 14.16 -8.50 1.71
CA SER A 182 13.71 -8.85 0.35
C SER A 182 14.85 -9.22 -0.60
N LEU A 183 16.06 -8.66 -0.41
CA LEU A 183 17.27 -9.09 -1.11
C LEU A 183 17.61 -10.55 -0.79
N LEU A 184 17.45 -10.96 0.46
CA LEU A 184 17.74 -12.33 0.89
C LEU A 184 16.57 -13.28 0.59
N TYR A 185 15.35 -12.87 0.96
CA TYR A 185 14.13 -13.68 0.90
C TYR A 185 13.03 -12.94 0.13
N ASP A 186 12.65 -13.44 -1.05
CA ASP A 186 11.61 -12.81 -1.88
C ASP A 186 10.35 -12.47 -1.07
N ARG A 187 9.87 -11.23 -1.21
CA ARG A 187 8.63 -10.77 -0.58
C ARG A 187 8.62 -10.93 0.95
N PHE A 188 9.74 -10.64 1.60
CA PHE A 188 9.93 -10.76 3.05
C PHE A 188 8.79 -10.13 3.85
N PHE A 189 8.51 -8.84 3.64
CA PHE A 189 7.47 -8.14 4.39
C PHE A 189 6.08 -8.71 4.09
N CYS A 190 5.76 -9.00 2.82
CA CYS A 190 4.47 -9.61 2.46
C CYS A 190 4.23 -11.00 3.08
N LYS A 191 5.30 -11.74 3.40
CA LYS A 191 5.23 -13.07 4.04
C LYS A 191 5.09 -12.98 5.55
N TYR A 192 5.83 -12.07 6.19
CA TYR A 192 6.03 -12.11 7.65
C TYR A 192 5.41 -10.94 8.42
N LEU A 193 5.26 -9.75 7.82
CA LEU A 193 4.89 -8.54 8.56
C LEU A 193 3.64 -7.82 8.02
N CYS A 194 3.25 -8.05 6.77
CA CYS A 194 2.19 -7.29 6.12
C CYS A 194 0.78 -7.61 6.66
N PRO A 195 0.11 -6.69 7.38
CA PRO A 195 -1.23 -6.92 7.94
C PRO A 195 -2.29 -7.08 6.84
N MET A 196 -2.22 -6.29 5.76
CA MET A 196 -3.06 -6.47 4.57
C MET A 196 -2.88 -7.85 3.93
N GLY A 197 -1.65 -8.35 3.94
CA GLY A 197 -1.33 -9.69 3.45
C GLY A 197 -1.97 -10.79 4.31
N ALA A 198 -2.07 -10.59 5.62
CA ALA A 198 -2.78 -11.49 6.52
C ALA A 198 -4.29 -11.44 6.26
N PHE A 199 -4.86 -10.23 6.21
CA PHE A 199 -6.28 -10.01 5.97
C PHE A 199 -6.77 -10.62 4.64
N TYR A 200 -6.13 -10.30 3.52
CA TYR A 200 -6.46 -10.94 2.24
C TYR A 200 -6.14 -12.44 2.22
N GLY A 201 -5.19 -12.90 3.04
CA GLY A 201 -4.92 -14.33 3.23
C GLY A 201 -6.13 -15.07 3.80
N ILE A 202 -6.82 -14.47 4.78
CA ILE A 202 -8.04 -15.00 5.37
C ILE A 202 -9.15 -15.04 4.31
N LEU A 203 -9.39 -13.92 3.63
CA LEU A 203 -10.41 -13.81 2.58
C LEU A 203 -10.14 -14.75 1.39
N SER A 204 -8.87 -15.01 1.08
CA SER A 204 -8.51 -15.90 -0.03
C SER A 204 -8.91 -17.37 0.20
N LYS A 205 -9.31 -17.76 1.41
CA LYS A 205 -9.80 -19.12 1.71
C LYS A 205 -11.18 -19.38 1.10
N VAL A 206 -12.05 -18.38 1.08
CA VAL A 206 -13.42 -18.49 0.51
C VAL A 206 -13.45 -18.35 -1.01
N SER A 207 -12.35 -17.89 -1.61
CA SER A 207 -12.31 -17.60 -3.04
C SER A 207 -12.55 -18.84 -3.92
N PRO A 208 -13.40 -18.72 -4.97
CA PRO A 208 -13.67 -19.81 -5.90
C PRO A 208 -12.53 -20.04 -6.90
N SER A 209 -11.54 -19.14 -6.95
CA SER A 209 -10.41 -19.25 -7.85
C SER A 209 -9.23 -20.00 -7.23
N LYS A 210 -8.67 -20.98 -7.95
CA LYS A 210 -7.52 -21.77 -7.49
C LYS A 210 -6.63 -22.14 -8.68
N ILE A 211 -5.32 -22.21 -8.44
CA ILE A 211 -4.40 -22.82 -9.40
C ILE A 211 -4.36 -24.32 -9.12
N THR A 212 -4.58 -25.13 -10.15
CA THR A 212 -4.56 -26.59 -10.09
C THR A 212 -3.46 -27.16 -10.96
N ARG A 213 -2.78 -28.17 -10.43
CA ARG A 213 -1.79 -29.00 -11.13
C ARG A 213 -2.46 -30.27 -11.63
N ASP A 214 -2.17 -30.60 -12.88
CA ASP A 214 -2.48 -31.89 -13.49
C ASP A 214 -1.29 -32.83 -13.29
N GLU A 215 -1.51 -33.92 -12.55
CA GLU A 215 -0.44 -34.85 -12.17
C GLU A 215 0.03 -35.70 -13.34
N ASN A 216 -0.87 -36.01 -14.27
CA ASN A 216 -0.60 -36.88 -15.43
C ASN A 216 0.36 -36.23 -16.42
N THR A 217 0.32 -34.89 -16.53
CA THR A 217 1.20 -34.14 -17.43
C THR A 217 2.46 -33.61 -16.73
N CYS A 218 2.53 -33.71 -15.39
CA CYS A 218 3.60 -33.11 -14.61
C CYS A 218 4.84 -34.00 -14.59
N VAL A 219 5.99 -33.43 -14.97
CA VAL A 219 7.29 -34.12 -14.93
C VAL A 219 8.09 -33.87 -13.64
N ASN A 220 7.44 -33.34 -12.59
CA ASN A 220 8.04 -33.09 -11.26
C ASN A 220 9.38 -32.29 -11.25
N CYS A 221 9.64 -31.46 -12.26
CA CYS A 221 10.89 -30.68 -12.39
C CYS A 221 11.14 -29.60 -11.30
N GLY A 222 10.18 -29.32 -10.41
CA GLY A 222 10.33 -28.35 -9.32
C GLY A 222 10.43 -26.86 -9.72
N LEU A 223 10.41 -26.52 -11.02
CA LEU A 223 10.54 -25.13 -11.50
C LEU A 223 9.44 -24.19 -10.96
N CYS A 224 8.24 -24.72 -10.75
CA CYS A 224 7.13 -23.96 -10.16
C CYS A 224 7.40 -23.54 -8.70
N ASN A 225 8.08 -24.38 -7.92
CA ASN A 225 8.50 -24.06 -6.55
C ASN A 225 9.57 -22.97 -6.59
N LYS A 226 10.60 -23.19 -7.42
CA LYS A 226 11.76 -22.29 -7.56
C LYS A 226 11.38 -20.88 -8.04
N ASN A 227 10.27 -20.73 -8.75
CA ASN A 227 9.77 -19.43 -9.23
C ASN A 227 8.58 -18.89 -8.42
N CYS A 228 8.14 -19.57 -7.36
CA CYS A 228 7.08 -19.06 -6.50
C CYS A 228 7.65 -18.00 -5.55
N PRO A 229 7.25 -16.71 -5.63
CA PRO A 229 7.78 -15.67 -4.75
C PRO A 229 7.41 -15.86 -3.27
N ALA A 230 6.37 -16.66 -2.98
CA ALA A 230 5.94 -17.00 -1.63
C ALA A 230 6.55 -18.32 -1.11
N ASN A 231 7.51 -18.91 -1.83
CA ASN A 231 8.18 -20.18 -1.52
C ASN A 231 7.20 -21.34 -1.26
N ILE A 232 6.10 -21.38 -2.02
CA ILE A 232 5.11 -22.45 -1.92
C ILE A 232 5.60 -23.66 -2.73
N LYS A 233 5.49 -24.85 -2.14
CA LYS A 233 5.76 -26.13 -2.81
C LYS A 233 4.63 -26.55 -3.74
N VAL A 234 4.51 -25.85 -4.86
CA VAL A 234 3.49 -26.06 -5.90
C VAL A 234 3.51 -27.48 -6.48
N SER A 235 4.68 -28.10 -6.67
CA SER A 235 4.79 -29.45 -7.23
C SER A 235 4.18 -30.53 -6.33
N GLU A 236 4.14 -30.31 -5.02
CA GLU A 236 3.62 -31.27 -4.02
C GLU A 236 2.10 -31.18 -3.84
N MET A 237 1.41 -30.28 -4.56
CA MET A 237 -0.03 -30.05 -4.39
C MET A 237 -0.79 -30.19 -5.70
N LYS A 238 -1.94 -30.87 -5.66
CA LYS A 238 -2.92 -30.91 -6.76
C LYS A 238 -3.66 -29.58 -6.91
N THR A 239 -4.06 -28.98 -5.80
CA THR A 239 -4.73 -27.67 -5.76
C THR A 239 -4.04 -26.78 -4.74
N ILE A 240 -3.56 -25.61 -5.18
CA ILE A 240 -2.87 -24.67 -4.30
C ILE A 240 -3.92 -23.99 -3.42
N LYS A 241 -4.05 -24.43 -2.17
CA LYS A 241 -4.99 -23.85 -1.19
C LYS A 241 -4.35 -22.86 -0.22
N SER A 242 -3.02 -22.73 -0.20
CA SER A 242 -2.29 -21.84 0.70
C SER A 242 -2.78 -20.38 0.65
N ALA A 243 -2.96 -19.78 1.82
CA ALA A 243 -3.26 -18.34 2.01
C ALA A 243 -2.10 -17.42 1.57
N GLU A 244 -0.91 -18.00 1.34
CA GLU A 244 0.26 -17.28 0.85
C GLU A 244 0.30 -17.14 -0.67
N CYS A 245 -0.62 -17.79 -1.37
CA CYS A 245 -0.68 -17.71 -2.82
C CYS A 245 -1.13 -16.30 -3.25
N LEU A 246 -0.19 -15.53 -3.78
CA LEU A 246 -0.40 -14.17 -4.31
C LEU A 246 -1.10 -14.15 -5.67
N ASN A 247 -1.47 -15.31 -6.21
CA ASN A 247 -2.08 -15.46 -7.53
C ASN A 247 -1.33 -14.69 -8.66
N CYS A 248 0.00 -14.60 -8.55
CA CYS A 248 0.88 -13.91 -9.52
C CYS A 248 1.12 -14.71 -10.81
N GLN A 249 0.67 -15.97 -10.84
CA GLN A 249 0.79 -16.91 -11.96
C GLN A 249 2.22 -17.26 -12.40
N SER A 250 3.26 -16.85 -11.65
CA SER A 250 4.66 -17.18 -11.94
C SER A 250 4.92 -18.69 -12.09
N CYS A 251 4.20 -19.54 -11.36
CA CYS A 251 4.28 -20.99 -11.49
C CYS A 251 3.73 -21.52 -12.82
N ILE A 252 2.71 -20.87 -13.38
CA ILE A 252 2.14 -21.22 -14.70
C ILE A 252 3.12 -20.80 -15.80
N PHE A 253 3.67 -19.59 -15.71
CA PHE A 253 4.59 -19.06 -16.73
C PHE A 253 5.95 -19.75 -16.79
N SER A 254 6.38 -20.37 -15.69
CA SER A 254 7.64 -21.10 -15.61
C SER A 254 7.53 -22.60 -15.90
N CYS A 255 6.31 -23.12 -16.07
CA CYS A 255 6.11 -24.55 -16.35
C CYS A 255 6.54 -24.88 -17.79
N PRO A 256 7.45 -25.87 -17.98
CA PRO A 256 7.90 -26.26 -19.32
C PRO A 256 6.84 -27.06 -20.08
N LYS A 257 5.96 -27.78 -19.38
CA LYS A 257 4.86 -28.55 -19.96
C LYS A 257 3.59 -27.69 -20.06
N LYS A 258 3.03 -27.61 -21.27
CA LYS A 258 1.79 -26.87 -21.52
C LYS A 258 0.65 -27.52 -20.77
N ASN A 259 -0.31 -26.73 -20.32
CA ASN A 259 -1.54 -27.18 -19.66
C ASN A 259 -1.36 -27.97 -18.34
N THR A 260 -0.15 -28.09 -17.78
CA THR A 260 0.06 -28.77 -16.49
C THR A 260 -0.42 -27.96 -15.29
N LEU A 261 -0.22 -26.63 -15.30
CA LEU A 261 -0.73 -25.73 -14.27
C LEU A 261 -1.76 -24.80 -14.89
N LYS A 262 -2.99 -24.84 -14.37
CA LYS A 262 -4.12 -24.05 -14.88
C LYS A 262 -4.69 -23.20 -13.74
N PHE A 263 -5.05 -21.97 -14.07
CA PHE A 263 -5.91 -21.17 -13.21
C PHE A 263 -7.36 -21.62 -13.44
N LYS A 264 -8.07 -21.98 -12.37
CA LYS A 264 -9.47 -22.37 -12.42
C LYS A 264 -10.33 -21.39 -11.63
N PHE A 265 -11.49 -21.03 -12.18
CA PHE A 265 -12.54 -20.28 -11.51
C PHE A 265 -13.82 -21.12 -11.57
N LEU A 266 -14.43 -21.42 -10.42
CA LEU A 266 -15.59 -22.32 -10.33
C LEU A 266 -15.36 -23.65 -11.10
N GLY A 267 -14.15 -24.20 -11.02
CA GLY A 267 -13.76 -25.44 -11.70
C GLY A 267 -13.41 -25.30 -13.19
N LYS A 268 -13.79 -24.21 -13.86
CA LYS A 268 -13.48 -23.95 -15.28
C LYS A 268 -12.09 -23.33 -15.44
N GLY A 269 -11.31 -23.85 -16.39
CA GLY A 269 -9.96 -23.33 -16.68
C GLY A 269 -10.02 -21.99 -17.42
N ILE A 270 -9.35 -20.97 -16.89
CA ILE A 270 -9.26 -19.64 -17.51
C ILE A 270 -7.81 -19.39 -17.96
N ALA A 271 -7.65 -18.75 -19.11
CA ALA A 271 -6.35 -18.38 -19.62
C ALA A 271 -5.65 -17.34 -18.71
N PRO A 272 -4.33 -17.45 -18.49
CA PRO A 272 -3.55 -16.51 -17.69
C PRO A 272 -3.75 -15.03 -18.04
N LEU A 273 -3.81 -14.72 -19.34
CA LEU A 273 -4.00 -13.37 -19.86
C LEU A 273 -5.37 -12.81 -19.46
N THR A 274 -6.43 -13.62 -19.56
CA THR A 274 -7.79 -13.21 -19.20
C THR A 274 -7.88 -12.84 -17.73
N VAL A 275 -7.23 -13.60 -16.84
CA VAL A 275 -7.19 -13.27 -15.41
C VAL A 275 -6.46 -11.95 -15.17
N LEU A 276 -5.33 -11.71 -15.85
CA LEU A 276 -4.59 -10.46 -15.74
C LEU A 276 -5.44 -9.27 -16.18
N VAL A 277 -6.07 -9.36 -17.36
CA VAL A 277 -6.94 -8.31 -17.90
C VAL A 277 -8.12 -8.04 -16.97
N ILE A 278 -8.85 -9.07 -16.52
CA ILE A 278 -10.00 -8.90 -15.62
C ILE A 278 -9.59 -8.22 -14.31
N VAL A 279 -8.49 -8.65 -13.68
CA VAL A 279 -8.04 -8.07 -12.40
C VAL A 279 -7.67 -6.59 -12.57
N VAL A 280 -6.96 -6.25 -13.65
CA VAL A 280 -6.56 -4.88 -13.97
C VAL A 280 -7.78 -4.02 -14.32
N SER A 281 -8.71 -4.54 -15.13
CA SER A 281 -9.94 -3.84 -15.50
C SER A 281 -10.85 -3.60 -14.31
N ILE A 282 -11.01 -4.56 -13.40
CA ILE A 282 -11.80 -4.36 -12.17
C ILE A 282 -11.18 -3.26 -11.31
N PHE A 283 -9.85 -3.29 -11.11
CA PHE A 283 -9.18 -2.32 -10.26
C PHE A 283 -9.16 -0.91 -10.87
N PHE A 284 -8.58 -0.74 -12.06
CA PHE A 284 -8.45 0.58 -12.68
C PHE A 284 -9.78 1.07 -13.27
N GLY A 285 -10.63 0.18 -13.77
CA GLY A 285 -11.98 0.54 -14.21
C GLY A 285 -12.84 1.00 -13.04
N GLY A 286 -12.75 0.34 -11.88
CA GLY A 286 -13.42 0.79 -10.66
C GLY A 286 -12.96 2.17 -10.19
N ILE A 287 -11.65 2.44 -10.23
CA ILE A 287 -11.10 3.77 -9.96
C ILE A 287 -11.61 4.79 -11.00
N GLY A 288 -11.63 4.43 -12.28
CA GLY A 288 -12.11 5.29 -13.36
C GLY A 288 -13.58 5.68 -13.18
N ILE A 289 -14.46 4.72 -12.90
CA ILE A 289 -15.89 4.95 -12.66
C ILE A 289 -16.09 5.87 -11.45
N THR A 290 -15.40 5.59 -10.35
CA THR A 290 -15.54 6.40 -9.12
C THR A 290 -14.93 7.79 -9.24
N LYS A 291 -13.96 7.98 -10.14
CA LYS A 291 -13.45 9.31 -10.51
C LYS A 291 -14.46 10.08 -11.35
N LEU A 292 -15.16 9.42 -12.29
CA LEU A 292 -16.22 10.05 -13.09
C LEU A 292 -17.42 10.49 -12.23
N THR A 293 -17.71 9.78 -11.14
CA THR A 293 -18.78 10.15 -10.20
C THR A 293 -18.33 11.14 -9.12
N ASN A 294 -17.10 11.68 -9.20
CA ASN A 294 -16.49 12.60 -8.21
C ASN A 294 -16.39 12.06 -6.78
N VAL A 295 -16.55 10.75 -6.58
CA VAL A 295 -16.45 10.10 -5.26
C VAL A 295 -14.98 9.78 -4.93
N TYR A 296 -14.16 9.48 -5.94
CA TYR A 296 -12.73 9.17 -5.76
C TYR A 296 -11.88 10.43 -5.62
N GLN A 297 -11.73 10.91 -4.38
CA GLN A 297 -10.91 12.08 -4.06
C GLN A 297 -9.62 11.58 -3.42
N THR A 298 -8.48 11.96 -4.00
CA THR A 298 -7.13 11.61 -3.51
C THR A 298 -6.38 12.80 -2.94
N THR A 299 -6.92 13.99 -3.17
CA THR A 299 -6.45 15.26 -2.62
C THR A 299 -7.54 15.82 -1.70
N PRO A 300 -7.15 16.67 -0.73
CA PRO A 300 -8.10 17.33 0.17
C PRO A 300 -9.07 18.20 -0.64
N ALA A 301 -10.32 18.32 -0.17
CA ALA A 301 -11.24 19.28 -0.78
C ALA A 301 -10.63 20.70 -0.72
N PRO A 302 -10.72 21.49 -1.80
CA PRO A 302 -10.26 22.87 -1.78
C PRO A 302 -11.00 23.63 -0.68
N VAL A 303 -10.26 24.41 0.11
CA VAL A 303 -10.82 25.27 1.15
C VAL A 303 -11.62 26.37 0.47
N THR A 304 -12.93 26.20 0.37
CA THR A 304 -13.84 27.24 -0.12
C THR A 304 -14.23 28.17 1.03
N SER A 305 -14.23 29.49 0.80
CA SER A 305 -14.48 30.55 1.79
C SER A 305 -15.85 30.50 2.52
N SER A 306 -16.71 29.51 2.25
CA SER A 306 -18.03 29.39 2.85
C SER A 306 -18.09 28.53 4.11
N LYS A 307 -17.10 27.66 4.35
CA LYS A 307 -17.09 26.74 5.51
C LYS A 307 -15.99 27.14 6.49
N THR A 308 -16.38 27.62 7.67
CA THR A 308 -15.45 27.86 8.79
C THR A 308 -14.87 26.51 9.20
N LEU A 309 -13.58 26.30 8.97
CA LEU A 309 -12.89 25.07 9.36
C LEU A 309 -12.66 25.08 10.87
N ASN A 310 -12.83 23.93 11.53
CA ASN A 310 -12.38 23.80 12.90
C ASN A 310 -10.84 23.84 12.95
N PRO A 311 -10.22 24.37 14.02
CA PRO A 311 -8.76 24.39 14.20
C PRO A 311 -8.08 23.03 14.02
N GLU A 312 -8.78 21.93 14.34
CA GLU A 312 -8.30 20.55 14.17
C GLU A 312 -8.17 20.12 12.69
N GLU A 313 -8.86 20.81 11.78
CA GLU A 313 -8.85 20.50 10.34
C GLU A 313 -7.70 21.19 9.60
N ILE A 314 -6.90 22.02 10.30
CA ILE A 314 -5.75 22.73 9.74
C ILE A 314 -4.62 21.75 9.42
N LYS A 315 -4.14 21.71 8.18
CA LYS A 315 -3.08 20.78 7.76
C LYS A 315 -1.78 21.53 7.49
N GLY A 316 -0.64 20.88 7.77
CA GLY A 316 0.69 21.49 7.63
C GLY A 316 1.05 21.96 6.21
N TYR A 317 0.39 21.44 5.17
CA TYR A 317 0.60 21.91 3.80
C TYR A 317 -0.16 23.20 3.47
N MET A 318 -1.09 23.64 4.32
CA MET A 318 -1.86 24.88 4.10
C MET A 318 -0.95 26.08 4.32
N THR A 319 -1.09 27.10 3.48
CA THR A 319 -0.37 28.37 3.68
C THR A 319 -0.98 29.15 4.84
N ILE A 320 -0.21 30.05 5.45
CA ILE A 320 -0.71 30.90 6.53
C ILE A 320 -1.94 31.71 6.05
N GLN A 321 -1.93 32.17 4.80
CA GLN A 321 -3.07 32.84 4.18
C GLN A 321 -4.29 31.92 4.00
N GLU A 322 -4.10 30.68 3.56
CA GLU A 322 -5.19 29.71 3.43
C GLU A 322 -5.81 29.39 4.80
N VAL A 323 -5.00 29.33 5.86
CA VAL A 323 -5.46 29.09 7.24
C VAL A 323 -6.24 30.30 7.78
N ALA A 324 -5.76 31.51 7.56
CA ALA A 324 -6.49 32.72 7.94
C ALA A 324 -7.85 32.79 7.23
N THR A 325 -7.88 32.47 5.93
CA THR A 325 -9.10 32.42 5.13
C THR A 325 -10.05 31.31 5.58
N ALA A 326 -9.51 30.12 5.90
CA ALA A 326 -10.25 28.96 6.41
C ALA A 326 -10.97 29.23 7.74
N LEU A 327 -10.29 29.96 8.64
CA LEU A 327 -10.79 30.30 9.97
C LEU A 327 -11.59 31.60 10.00
N LYS A 328 -11.69 32.31 8.86
CA LYS A 328 -12.22 33.69 8.78
C LYS A 328 -11.58 34.63 9.80
N MET A 329 -10.26 34.48 9.99
CA MET A 329 -9.47 35.25 10.94
C MET A 329 -8.57 36.23 10.19
N ASP A 330 -8.31 37.40 10.78
CA ASP A 330 -7.33 38.31 10.21
C ASP A 330 -5.92 37.68 10.26
N ILE A 331 -5.12 37.94 9.21
CA ILE A 331 -3.77 37.37 9.13
C ILE A 331 -2.91 37.87 10.30
N GLY A 332 -3.03 39.13 10.72
CA GLY A 332 -2.28 39.67 11.84
C GLY A 332 -2.66 39.03 13.19
N GLU A 333 -3.94 38.69 13.36
CA GLU A 333 -4.42 37.95 14.53
C GLU A 333 -3.90 36.51 14.55
N LEU A 334 -3.88 35.85 13.38
CA LEU A 334 -3.34 34.50 13.23
C LEU A 334 -1.84 34.45 13.56
N TYR A 335 -1.04 35.42 13.10
CA TYR A 335 0.39 35.51 13.41
C TYR A 335 0.62 35.65 14.92
N LYS A 336 -0.20 36.45 15.62
CA LYS A 336 -0.11 36.60 17.08
C LYS A 336 -0.47 35.31 17.82
N LYS A 337 -1.58 34.66 17.46
CA LYS A 337 -2.01 33.41 18.11
C LYS A 337 -1.02 32.27 17.91
N LEU A 338 -0.40 32.22 16.73
CA LEU A 338 0.59 31.19 16.39
C LEU A 338 2.03 31.55 16.77
N ASN A 339 2.25 32.73 17.37
CA ASN A 339 3.56 33.26 17.72
C ASN A 339 4.54 33.28 16.52
N ILE A 340 4.04 33.59 15.32
CA ILE A 340 4.81 33.67 14.08
C ILE A 340 5.24 35.13 13.84
N PRO A 341 6.53 35.41 13.59
CA PRO A 341 6.99 36.75 13.22
C PRO A 341 6.35 37.23 11.91
N THR A 342 5.99 38.52 11.82
CA THR A 342 5.42 39.13 10.61
C THR A 342 6.38 39.16 9.41
N THR A 343 7.64 38.76 9.62
CA THR A 343 8.66 38.61 8.58
C THR A 343 8.50 37.32 7.76
N VAL A 344 7.71 36.35 8.23
CA VAL A 344 7.43 35.12 7.48
C VAL A 344 6.45 35.43 6.33
N PRO A 345 6.71 34.98 5.09
CA PRO A 345 5.78 35.17 3.97
C PRO A 345 4.42 34.50 4.22
N LYS A 346 3.34 35.12 3.75
CA LYS A 346 1.95 34.65 3.97
C LYS A 346 1.65 33.36 3.20
N GLU A 347 2.41 33.12 2.14
CA GLU A 347 2.36 31.95 1.27
C GLU A 347 3.17 30.77 1.82
N THR A 348 3.92 30.97 2.92
CA THR A 348 4.66 29.88 3.58
C THR A 348 3.69 28.84 4.10
N LYS A 349 3.98 27.56 3.83
CA LYS A 349 3.20 26.43 4.36
C LYS A 349 3.49 26.28 5.84
N LEU A 350 2.48 25.94 6.64
CA LEU A 350 2.61 25.75 8.09
C LEU A 350 3.75 24.81 8.49
N LYS A 351 3.98 23.71 7.75
CA LYS A 351 5.08 22.77 8.01
C LYS A 351 6.46 23.40 7.80
N ASP A 352 6.56 24.39 6.92
CA ASP A 352 7.81 25.04 6.54
C ASP A 352 8.10 26.26 7.44
N VAL A 353 7.15 26.67 8.31
CA VAL A 353 7.32 27.74 9.30
C VAL A 353 8.44 27.40 10.30
N LYS A 354 8.69 26.11 10.56
CA LYS A 354 9.80 25.64 11.40
C LYS A 354 11.17 26.15 10.93
N SER A 355 11.31 26.43 9.63
CA SER A 355 12.52 27.03 9.04
C SER A 355 12.78 28.47 9.51
N PHE A 356 11.74 29.15 10.00
CA PHE A 356 11.79 30.53 10.48
C PHE A 356 11.64 30.61 12.01
N VAL A 357 10.90 29.67 12.60
CA VAL A 357 10.64 29.57 14.03
C VAL A 357 10.94 28.13 14.47
N PRO A 358 12.12 27.84 15.04
CA PRO A 358 12.58 26.47 15.31
C PRO A 358 11.64 25.63 16.18
N ASP A 359 10.92 26.27 17.10
CA ASP A 359 9.99 25.62 18.06
C ASP A 359 8.56 25.48 17.51
N PHE A 360 8.33 25.82 16.23
CA PHE A 360 7.00 25.76 15.65
C PHE A 360 6.62 24.33 15.25
N GLU A 361 5.58 23.78 15.88
CA GLU A 361 4.94 22.54 15.45
C GLU A 361 3.49 22.77 15.03
N VAL A 362 3.05 22.06 13.99
CA VAL A 362 1.69 22.20 13.44
C VAL A 362 0.64 21.70 14.43
N GLU A 363 0.96 20.73 15.30
CA GLU A 363 0.02 20.22 16.29
C GLU A 363 -0.23 21.23 17.42
N THR A 364 0.82 21.86 17.98
CA THR A 364 0.66 22.96 18.94
C THR A 364 -0.04 24.16 18.31
N ALA A 365 0.22 24.44 17.03
CA ALA A 365 -0.53 25.47 16.30
C ALA A 365 -2.04 25.18 16.25
N ARG A 366 -2.46 23.92 16.13
CA ARG A 366 -3.90 23.56 16.19
C ARG A 366 -4.50 23.79 17.57
N GLU A 367 -3.74 23.48 18.62
CA GLU A 367 -4.19 23.68 20.01
C GLU A 367 -4.32 25.17 20.35
N SER A 368 -3.37 26.00 19.92
CA SER A 368 -3.41 27.46 20.10
C SER A 368 -4.54 28.17 19.36
N LEU A 369 -5.15 27.49 18.38
CA LEU A 369 -6.23 28.02 17.55
C LEU A 369 -7.62 27.55 17.99
N LYS A 370 -7.72 26.63 18.95
CA LYS A 370 -8.95 26.36 19.71
C LYS A 370 -9.34 27.59 20.52
#